data_AF-A0A2H0I5D8-F1
#
_entry.id   AF-A0A2H0I5D8-F1
#
_cell.length_a   1.000
_cell.length_b   1.000
_cell.length_c   1.000
_cell.angle_alpha   90.00
_cell.angle_beta   90.00
_cell.angle_gamma   90.00
#
_symmetry.space_group_name_H-M   'P 1'
#
loop_
_entity.id
_entity.type
_entity.pdbx_description
1 polymer ?
#
loop_
_entity_poly.entity_id
_entity_poly.type
_entity_poly.pdbx_seq_one_letter_code
_entity_poly.pdbx_strand_id
1 'polypeptide(L)'
;MFPIFNSLMFDRIFRVFLVLLPWSVLGSVFLGNKLGIPGINFFKEIFLVLLILVLAWDYWKTSLNPSLSGGRRWVLPKLDILDYLIGSYIGYLVVITMVNGLGLASLVYGGRYDFEFLIAFLIAKHGSSLLVGSVSQYLKIFLLSASIALFA
;
A
#
# COMPACT_ATOMS: atom_id res chain seq x y z
N MET A 1 26.70 -4.38 4.42
CA MET A 1 26.17 -4.24 5.80
C MET A 1 24.93 -3.33 5.92
N PHE A 2 24.22 -3.00 4.82
CA PHE A 2 23.04 -2.12 4.81
C PHE A 2 21.65 -2.72 4.45
N PRO A 3 21.47 -4.01 4.06
CA PRO A 3 20.14 -4.49 3.66
C PRO A 3 19.16 -4.66 4.83
N ILE A 4 19.67 -4.74 6.06
CA ILE A 4 18.88 -4.97 7.28
C ILE A 4 18.09 -3.70 7.69
N PHE A 5 18.61 -2.50 7.38
CA PHE A 5 17.96 -1.25 7.79
C PHE A 5 16.72 -0.95 6.94
N ASN A 6 16.80 -1.20 5.63
CA ASN A 6 15.67 -1.03 4.71
C ASN A 6 14.53 -2.01 5.02
N SER A 7 14.84 -3.28 5.32
CA SER A 7 13.81 -4.28 5.65
C SER A 7 13.13 -3.99 6.99
N LEU A 8 13.89 -3.64 8.04
CA LEU A 8 13.32 -3.26 9.34
C LEU A 8 12.45 -2.01 9.24
N MET A 9 12.87 -1.01 8.45
CA MET A 9 12.10 0.21 8.25
C MET A 9 10.81 -0.07 7.47
N PHE A 10 10.90 -0.81 6.36
CA PHE A 10 9.74 -1.21 5.55
C PHE A 10 8.74 -2.04 6.36
N ASP A 11 9.20 -3.04 7.11
CA ASP A 11 8.37 -3.86 8.00
C ASP A 11 7.63 -3.01 9.03
N ARG A 12 8.32 -2.06 9.68
CA ARG A 12 7.69 -1.16 10.66
C ARG A 12 6.64 -0.27 10.03
N ILE A 13 6.96 0.37 8.89
CA ILE A 13 6.02 1.22 8.16
C ILE A 13 4.80 0.40 7.74
N PHE A 14 5.01 -0.81 7.24
CA PHE A 14 3.94 -1.70 6.81
C PHE A 14 3.04 -2.13 7.98
N ARG A 15 3.60 -2.45 9.15
CA ARG A 15 2.81 -2.75 10.36
C ARG A 15 1.98 -1.55 10.82
N VAL A 16 2.56 -0.35 10.83
CA VAL A 16 1.84 0.88 11.19
C VAL A 16 0.70 1.11 10.19
N PHE A 17 0.96 0.94 8.90
CA PHE A 17 -0.05 1.05 7.87
C PHE A 17 -1.21 0.06 8.06
N LEU A 18 -0.92 -1.21 8.37
CA LEU A 18 -1.96 -2.22 8.66
C LEU A 18 -2.81 -1.89 9.89
N VAL A 19 -2.23 -1.23 10.89
CA VAL A 19 -3.00 -0.74 12.04
C VAL A 19 -3.91 0.40 11.60
N LEU A 20 -3.40 1.38 10.86
CA LEU A 20 -4.16 2.58 10.50
C LEU A 20 -5.25 2.34 9.45
N LEU A 21 -5.06 1.35 8.57
CA LEU A 21 -5.92 1.14 7.42
C LEU A 21 -7.39 0.89 7.80
N PRO A 22 -7.75 -0.03 8.72
CA PRO A 22 -9.14 -0.21 9.13
C PRO A 22 -9.78 1.04 9.75
N TRP A 23 -9.04 1.77 10.58
CA TRP A 23 -9.54 3.02 11.19
C TRP A 23 -9.84 4.07 10.14
N SER A 24 -8.98 4.18 9.13
CA SER A 24 -9.19 5.13 8.06
C SER A 24 -10.39 4.78 7.18
N VAL A 25 -10.56 3.49 6.87
CA VAL A 25 -11.71 2.97 6.12
C VAL A 25 -13.00 3.24 6.91
N LEU A 26 -13.08 2.83 8.17
CA LEU A 26 -14.30 3.01 8.96
C LEU A 26 -14.58 4.47 9.28
N GLY A 27 -13.55 5.28 9.56
CA GLY A 27 -13.69 6.71 9.76
C GLY A 27 -14.33 7.39 8.54
N SER A 28 -13.93 7.03 7.33
CA SER A 28 -14.52 7.59 6.11
C SER A 28 -15.91 7.02 5.79
N VAL A 29 -16.22 5.76 6.14
CA VAL A 29 -17.57 5.19 6.03
C VAL A 29 -18.55 5.86 6.99
N PHE A 30 -18.20 6.00 8.27
CA PHE A 30 -19.13 6.44 9.31
C PHE A 30 -19.22 7.96 9.46
N LEU A 31 -18.11 8.69 9.33
CA LEU A 31 -18.11 10.15 9.43
C LEU A 31 -18.45 10.81 8.09
N GLY A 32 -18.47 10.02 7.00
CA GLY A 32 -18.45 10.51 5.63
C GLY A 32 -17.18 11.33 5.36
N ASN A 33 -16.95 11.71 4.10
CA ASN A 33 -15.97 12.76 3.78
C ASN A 33 -16.37 14.16 4.30
N LYS A 34 -17.30 14.23 5.27
CA LYS A 34 -17.89 15.46 5.80
C LYS A 34 -17.01 16.20 6.79
N LEU A 35 -15.85 15.67 7.15
CA LEU A 35 -14.94 16.42 8.01
C LEU A 35 -14.47 17.72 7.36
N GLY A 36 -14.59 17.92 6.03
CA GLY A 36 -14.39 19.23 5.38
C GLY A 36 -13.00 19.84 5.55
N ILE A 37 -12.10 19.14 6.25
CA ILE A 37 -10.72 19.51 6.52
C ILE A 37 -9.88 18.86 5.41
N PRO A 38 -9.41 19.61 4.41
CA PRO A 38 -8.49 19.10 3.41
C PRO A 38 -7.20 18.66 4.12
N GLY A 39 -6.95 17.35 4.22
CA GLY A 39 -5.71 16.80 4.78
C GLY A 39 -5.87 15.56 5.67
N ILE A 40 -6.97 15.41 6.42
CA ILE A 40 -7.11 14.28 7.37
C ILE A 40 -7.33 12.95 6.64
N ASN A 41 -8.08 12.97 5.53
CA ASN A 41 -8.25 11.78 4.68
C ASN A 41 -6.98 11.36 3.95
N PHE A 42 -5.96 12.24 3.86
CA PHE A 42 -4.73 12.00 3.10
C PHE A 42 -3.65 11.22 3.87
N PHE A 43 -3.90 10.91 5.15
CA PHE A 43 -2.89 10.32 6.02
C PHE A 43 -2.47 8.93 5.55
N LYS A 44 -3.41 8.13 5.06
CA LYS A 44 -3.17 6.76 4.57
C LYS A 44 -2.41 6.72 3.23
N GLU A 45 -2.64 7.68 2.34
CA GLU A 45 -1.96 7.81 1.06
C GLU A 45 -0.49 8.17 1.28
N ILE A 46 -0.17 8.97 2.31
CA ILE A 46 1.23 9.26 2.68
C ILE A 46 1.98 7.96 3.01
N PHE A 47 1.38 7.04 3.78
CA PHE A 47 2.00 5.74 4.08
C PHE A 47 2.14 4.86 2.85
N LEU A 48 1.14 4.83 1.96
CA LEU A 48 1.22 4.10 0.69
C LEU A 48 2.34 4.63 -0.20
N VAL A 49 2.41 5.95 -0.38
CA VAL A 49 3.46 6.61 -1.17
C VAL A 49 4.83 6.32 -0.55
N LEU A 50 4.95 6.39 0.77
CA LEU A 50 6.21 6.10 1.46
C LEU A 50 6.62 4.63 1.29
N LEU A 51 5.69 3.68 1.40
CA LEU A 51 5.94 2.27 1.12
C LEU A 51 6.38 2.04 -0.34
N ILE A 52 5.72 2.67 -1.31
CA ILE A 52 6.08 2.60 -2.73
C ILE A 52 7.47 3.20 -2.96
N LEU A 53 7.79 4.34 -2.36
CA LEU A 53 9.10 4.99 -2.48
C LEU A 53 10.21 4.13 -1.88
N VAL A 54 9.99 3.54 -0.70
CA VAL A 54 10.98 2.64 -0.07
C VAL A 54 11.17 1.39 -0.92
N LEU A 55 10.08 0.82 -1.45
CA LEU A 55 10.14 -0.33 -2.35
C LEU A 55 10.89 0.01 -3.65
N ALA A 56 10.55 1.12 -4.30
CA ALA A 56 11.19 1.60 -5.52
C ALA A 56 12.66 1.94 -5.29
N TRP A 57 13.00 2.54 -4.14
CA TRP A 57 14.38 2.81 -3.74
C TRP A 57 15.18 1.53 -3.53
N ASP A 58 14.58 0.51 -2.93
CA ASP A 58 15.22 -0.79 -2.75
C ASP A 58 15.48 -1.48 -4.10
N TYR A 59 14.49 -1.43 -5.02
CA TYR A 59 14.64 -1.88 -6.40
C TYR A 59 15.73 -1.09 -7.14
N TRP A 60 15.74 0.24 -7.04
CA TRP A 60 16.71 1.11 -7.71
C TRP A 60 18.14 0.90 -7.20
N LYS A 61 18.32 0.76 -5.88
CA LYS A 61 19.62 0.54 -5.26
C LYS A 61 20.17 -0.85 -5.58
N THR A 62 19.31 -1.86 -5.56
CA THR A 62 19.63 -3.20 -6.05
C THR A 62 19.96 -3.14 -7.54
N SER A 63 19.31 -2.22 -8.27
CA SER A 63 19.53 -2.04 -9.69
C SER A 63 20.89 -1.42 -10.05
N LEU A 64 21.43 -0.57 -9.20
CA LEU A 64 22.71 0.08 -9.46
C LEU A 64 23.91 -0.76 -9.01
N ASN A 65 23.71 -1.72 -8.10
CA ASN A 65 24.80 -2.50 -7.51
C ASN A 65 24.46 -3.99 -7.41
N PRO A 66 24.65 -4.77 -8.51
CA PRO A 66 24.43 -6.22 -8.52
C PRO A 66 25.20 -7.00 -7.45
N SER A 67 26.39 -6.50 -7.06
CA SER A 67 27.29 -7.11 -6.08
C SER A 67 26.75 -7.05 -4.64
N LEU A 68 25.94 -6.03 -4.30
CA LEU A 68 25.28 -5.92 -3.00
C LEU A 68 24.15 -6.94 -2.81
N SER A 69 23.75 -7.61 -3.89
CA SER A 69 22.63 -8.55 -3.89
C SER A 69 22.97 -9.91 -3.27
N GLY A 70 24.23 -10.22 -2.94
CA GLY A 70 24.59 -11.41 -2.15
C GLY A 70 23.99 -12.73 -2.69
N GLY A 71 23.95 -12.89 -4.01
CA GLY A 71 23.32 -14.06 -4.65
C GLY A 71 21.80 -13.95 -4.90
N ARG A 72 21.12 -12.89 -4.46
CA ARG A 72 19.77 -12.54 -4.94
C ARG A 72 19.89 -12.09 -6.39
N ARG A 73 19.70 -13.05 -7.28
CA ARG A 73 19.58 -12.80 -8.71
C ARG A 73 18.52 -11.72 -8.90
N TRP A 74 18.86 -10.70 -9.68
CA TRP A 74 17.94 -9.71 -10.19
C TRP A 74 16.68 -10.38 -10.72
N VAL A 75 15.60 -10.32 -9.96
CA VAL A 75 14.28 -10.64 -10.47
C VAL A 75 13.61 -9.29 -10.61
N LEU A 76 13.65 -8.73 -11.82
CA LEU A 76 12.61 -7.80 -12.26
C LEU A 76 11.29 -8.34 -11.68
N PRO A 77 10.49 -7.52 -10.96
CA PRO A 77 9.24 -8.02 -10.40
C PRO A 77 8.53 -8.74 -11.53
N LYS A 78 8.38 -10.06 -11.39
CA LYS A 78 7.73 -10.86 -12.43
C LYS A 78 6.30 -10.40 -12.39
N LEU A 79 5.98 -9.44 -13.25
CA LEU A 79 4.63 -8.95 -13.43
C LEU A 79 3.84 -10.14 -13.94
N ASP A 80 3.08 -10.71 -13.03
CA ASP A 80 2.26 -11.88 -13.27
C ASP A 80 0.88 -11.41 -13.72
N ILE A 81 0.06 -12.33 -14.21
CA ILE A 81 -1.32 -12.05 -14.66
C ILE A 81 -2.10 -11.29 -13.58
N LEU A 82 -1.87 -11.62 -12.31
CA LEU A 82 -2.49 -10.92 -11.19
C LEU A 82 -2.11 -9.43 -11.12
N ASP A 83 -0.86 -9.07 -11.40
CA ASP A 83 -0.44 -7.66 -11.40
C ASP A 83 -1.12 -6.89 -12.54
N TYR A 84 -1.24 -7.52 -13.71
CA TYR A 84 -1.95 -6.95 -14.86
C TYR A 84 -3.45 -6.81 -14.59
N LEU A 85 -4.09 -7.78 -13.95
CA LEU A 85 -5.50 -7.71 -13.58
C LEU A 85 -5.76 -6.59 -12.58
N ILE A 86 -4.91 -6.46 -11.56
CA ILE A 86 -5.06 -5.38 -10.57
C ILE A 86 -4.80 -4.02 -11.22
N GLY A 87 -3.72 -3.89 -12.00
CA GLY A 87 -3.39 -2.64 -12.70
C GLY A 87 -4.45 -2.23 -13.71
N SER A 88 -5.01 -3.17 -14.47
CA SER A 88 -6.09 -2.91 -15.43
C SER A 88 -7.41 -2.57 -14.74
N TYR A 89 -7.73 -3.19 -13.60
CA TYR A 89 -8.90 -2.83 -12.79
C TYR A 89 -8.80 -1.39 -12.26
N ILE A 90 -7.64 -1.02 -11.70
CA ILE A 90 -7.36 0.35 -11.26
C ILE A 90 -7.47 1.31 -12.45
N GLY A 91 -6.79 1.01 -13.56
CA GLY A 91 -6.81 1.84 -14.76
C GLY A 91 -8.21 2.03 -15.36
N TYR A 92 -9.00 0.96 -15.42
CA TYR A 92 -10.37 0.99 -15.92
C TYR A 92 -11.27 1.92 -15.09
N LEU A 93 -11.17 1.83 -13.77
CA LEU A 93 -11.93 2.70 -12.88
C LEU A 93 -11.47 4.16 -12.97
N VAL A 94 -10.17 4.43 -13.14
CA VAL A 94 -9.66 5.79 -13.44
C VAL A 94 -10.27 6.32 -14.73
N VAL A 95 -10.27 5.53 -15.81
CA VAL A 95 -10.82 5.92 -17.11
C VAL A 95 -12.31 6.24 -17.01
N ILE A 96 -13.10 5.38 -16.38
CA ILE A 96 -14.55 5.63 -16.18
C ILE A 96 -14.78 6.92 -15.42
N THR A 97 -14.02 7.17 -14.36
CA THR A 97 -14.18 8.37 -13.54
C THR A 97 -13.87 9.64 -14.34
N MET A 98 -12.85 9.59 -15.21
CA MET A 98 -12.50 10.71 -16.10
C MET A 98 -13.53 10.91 -17.21
N VAL A 99 -14.01 9.83 -17.84
CA VAL A 99 -15.02 9.87 -18.90
C VAL A 99 -16.36 10.41 -18.39
N ASN A 100 -16.71 10.15 -17.14
CA ASN A 100 -17.92 10.68 -16.50
C ASN A 100 -17.76 12.10 -15.92
N GLY A 101 -16.62 12.77 -16.15
CA GLY A 101 -16.41 14.15 -15.72
C GLY A 101 -16.33 14.36 -14.20
N LEU A 102 -16.16 13.28 -13.42
CA LEU A 102 -16.10 13.34 -11.96
C LEU A 102 -14.76 13.90 -11.45
N GLY A 103 -13.75 14.02 -12.34
CA GLY A 103 -12.44 14.62 -12.07
C GLY A 103 -11.54 13.77 -11.16
N LEU A 104 -10.24 14.07 -11.14
CA LEU A 104 -9.25 13.34 -10.31
C LEU A 104 -9.57 13.42 -8.81
N ALA A 105 -10.19 14.51 -8.37
CA ALA A 105 -10.64 14.68 -6.99
C ALA A 105 -11.62 13.56 -6.58
N SER A 106 -12.49 13.09 -7.47
CA SER A 106 -13.40 11.98 -7.14
C SER A 106 -12.70 10.61 -7.03
N LEU A 107 -11.49 10.44 -7.57
CA LEU A 107 -10.67 9.24 -7.33
C LEU A 107 -10.00 9.27 -5.96
N VAL A 108 -9.78 10.47 -5.42
CA VAL A 108 -9.16 10.69 -4.11
C VAL A 108 -10.22 10.73 -3.01
N TYR A 109 -11.31 11.48 -3.22
CA TYR A 109 -12.43 11.58 -2.29
C TYR A 109 -13.40 10.40 -2.42
N GLY A 110 -13.67 9.94 -3.63
CA GLY A 110 -14.47 8.73 -3.89
C GLY A 110 -13.62 7.48 -4.11
N GLY A 111 -12.33 7.55 -3.76
CA GLY A 111 -11.39 6.43 -3.83
C GLY A 111 -12.03 5.21 -3.23
N ARG A 112 -12.47 4.31 -4.10
CA ARG A 112 -13.16 3.09 -3.69
C ARG A 112 -12.21 2.37 -2.75
N TYR A 113 -12.68 2.04 -1.55
CA TYR A 113 -11.91 1.35 -0.51
C TYR A 113 -11.05 0.22 -1.08
N ASP A 114 -11.57 -0.48 -2.09
CA ASP A 114 -10.92 -1.52 -2.87
C ASP A 114 -9.53 -1.14 -3.41
N PHE A 115 -9.28 0.11 -3.82
CA PHE A 115 -7.99 0.54 -4.38
C PHE A 115 -6.85 0.47 -3.38
N GLU A 116 -7.07 0.94 -2.17
CA GLU A 116 -6.02 0.95 -1.14
C GLU A 116 -5.64 -0.47 -0.75
N PHE A 117 -6.62 -1.36 -0.65
CA PHE A 117 -6.37 -2.78 -0.42
C PHE A 117 -5.61 -3.43 -1.57
N LEU A 118 -5.95 -3.12 -2.82
CA LEU A 118 -5.26 -3.65 -4.00
C LEU A 118 -3.82 -3.15 -4.10
N ILE A 119 -3.58 -1.86 -3.83
CA ILE A 119 -2.24 -1.28 -3.82
C ILE A 119 -1.43 -1.85 -2.64
N ALA A 120 -2.01 -1.94 -1.44
CA ALA A 120 -1.38 -2.57 -0.29
C ALA A 120 -1.01 -4.02 -0.55
N PHE A 121 -1.87 -4.77 -1.24
CA PHE A 121 -1.61 -6.13 -1.67
C PHE A 121 -0.42 -6.21 -2.64
N LEU A 122 -0.37 -5.33 -3.65
CA LEU A 122 0.78 -5.25 -4.56
C LEU A 122 2.07 -4.92 -3.82
N ILE A 123 2.03 -3.97 -2.88
CA ILE A 123 3.19 -3.62 -2.03
C ILE A 123 3.64 -4.83 -1.21
N ALA A 124 2.72 -5.58 -0.60
CA ALA A 124 3.05 -6.77 0.18
C ALA A 124 3.63 -7.90 -0.70
N LYS A 125 3.07 -8.09 -1.90
CA LYS A 125 3.55 -9.09 -2.87
C LYS A 125 4.97 -8.77 -3.33
N HIS A 126 5.20 -7.56 -3.84
CA HIS A 126 6.48 -7.13 -4.41
C HIS A 126 7.52 -6.76 -3.34
N GLY A 127 7.08 -6.45 -2.12
CA GLY A 127 7.91 -6.13 -0.95
C GLY A 127 8.07 -7.30 0.03
N SER A 128 7.62 -8.49 -0.33
CA SER A 128 7.65 -9.69 0.54
C SER A 128 9.04 -10.02 1.07
N SER A 129 10.09 -9.71 0.31
CA SER A 129 11.49 -9.88 0.71
C SER A 129 11.98 -8.87 1.76
N LEU A 130 11.26 -7.77 1.95
CA LEU A 130 11.51 -6.73 2.96
C LEU A 130 10.65 -6.93 4.21
N LEU A 131 9.61 -7.76 4.13
CA LEU A 131 8.80 -8.16 5.27
C LEU A 131 9.53 -9.23 6.09
N VAL A 132 9.68 -8.98 7.39
CA VAL A 132 10.45 -9.84 8.31
C VAL A 132 9.54 -10.86 9.02
N GLY A 133 8.28 -10.51 9.20
CA GLY A 133 7.28 -11.34 9.89
C GLY A 133 6.63 -12.39 8.99
N SER A 134 5.87 -13.30 9.60
CA SER A 134 5.03 -14.22 8.85
C SER A 134 3.73 -13.55 8.40
N VAL A 135 3.13 -14.03 7.30
CA VAL A 135 1.82 -13.56 6.81
C VAL A 135 0.77 -13.57 7.92
N SER A 136 0.77 -14.61 8.76
CA SER A 136 -0.13 -14.72 9.92
C SER A 136 0.04 -13.57 10.92
N GLN A 137 1.27 -13.10 11.17
CA GLN A 137 1.49 -11.96 12.07
C GLN A 137 0.87 -10.68 11.52
N TYR A 138 1.05 -10.41 10.23
CA TYR A 138 0.46 -9.23 9.58
C TYR A 138 -1.07 -9.30 9.55
N LEU A 139 -1.63 -10.47 9.22
CA LEU A 139 -3.08 -10.68 9.27
C LEU A 139 -3.63 -10.50 10.68
N LYS A 140 -2.95 -11.01 11.71
CA LYS A 140 -3.35 -10.79 13.10
C LYS A 140 -3.36 -9.31 13.46
N ILE A 141 -2.35 -8.54 13.07
CA ILE A 141 -2.29 -7.09 13.31
C ILE A 141 -3.47 -6.39 12.64
N PHE A 142 -3.71 -6.70 11.37
CA PHE A 142 -4.81 -6.12 10.60
C PHE A 142 -6.17 -6.45 11.22
N LEU A 143 -6.44 -7.72 11.52
CA LEU A 143 -7.71 -8.18 12.09
C LEU A 143 -7.95 -7.63 13.49
N LEU A 144 -6.93 -7.58 14.34
CA LEU A 144 -7.04 -6.95 15.66
C LEU A 144 -7.39 -5.47 15.52
N SER A 145 -6.67 -4.74 14.66
CA SER A 145 -6.95 -3.31 14.45
C SER A 145 -8.34 -3.08 13.89
N ALA A 146 -8.77 -3.89 12.90
CA ALA A 146 -10.10 -3.83 12.33
C ALA A 146 -11.18 -4.14 13.36
N SER A 147 -10.95 -5.13 14.23
CA SER A 147 -11.89 -5.45 15.31
C SER A 147 -12.05 -4.28 16.27
N ILE A 148 -10.93 -3.68 16.72
CA ILE A 148 -10.99 -2.52 17.60
C ILE A 148 -11.70 -1.37 16.90
N ALA A 149 -11.37 -1.10 15.63
CA ALA A 149 -11.98 0.00 14.88
C ALA A 149 -13.50 -0.20 14.63
N LEU A 150 -13.99 -1.43 14.57
CA LEU A 150 -15.43 -1.75 14.41
C LEU A 150 -16.23 -1.61 15.72
N PHE A 151 -15.58 -1.83 16.87
CA PHE A 151 -16.24 -1.87 18.18
C PHE A 151 -15.85 -0.69 19.09
N ALA A 152 -15.04 0.24 18.61
CA ALA A 152 -14.68 1.50 19.28
C ALA A 152 -15.67 2.62 18.91
#